data_AF-A0A0D2KI58-F1
#
_entry.id   AF-A0A0D2KI58-F1
#
_cell.length_a   1.000
_cell.length_b   1.000
_cell.length_c   1.000
_cell.angle_alpha   90.00
_cell.angle_beta   90.00
_cell.angle_gamma   90.00
#
_symmetry.space_group_name_H-M   'P 1'
#
loop_
_entity.id
_entity.type
_entity.pdbx_description
1 polymer ?
#
loop_
_entity_poly.entity_id
_entity_poly.type
_entity_poly.pdbx_seq_one_letter_code
_entity_poly.pdbx_strand_id
1 'polypeptide(L)' 'NSRSTDPLVHHGRHFGRSIHALCNVHALVNNGIIRMGERSEEPEETFTAQEHREHRVFLSLLKSVPGLEERIMIG' A
#
# COMPACT_ATOMS: atom_id res chain seq x y z
N ASN A 1 -15.79 13.81 -27.67
CA ASN A 1 -16.03 13.28 -26.31
C ASN A 1 -14.72 12.68 -25.76
N SER A 2 -13.75 13.54 -25.46
CA SER A 2 -12.44 13.13 -24.93
C SER A 2 -12.59 12.85 -23.44
N ARG A 3 -12.66 11.57 -23.06
CA ARG A 3 -12.54 11.15 -21.67
C ARG A 3 -11.12 11.47 -21.24
N SER A 4 -10.93 12.65 -20.64
CA SER A 4 -9.71 12.99 -19.90
C SER A 4 -9.63 12.02 -18.74
N THR A 5 -8.92 10.91 -18.91
CA THR A 5 -8.57 10.03 -17.80
C THR A 5 -7.75 10.84 -16.82
N ASP A 6 -8.12 10.78 -15.54
CA ASP A 6 -7.41 11.43 -14.44
C ASP A 6 -5.89 11.22 -14.61
N PRO A 7 -5.08 12.30 -14.64
CA PRO A 7 -3.63 12.21 -14.78
C PRO A 7 -2.99 11.25 -13.76
N LEU A 8 -3.58 11.11 -12.57
CA LEU A 8 -3.18 10.17 -11.52
C LEU A 8 -3.42 8.72 -11.93
N VAL A 9 -4.50 8.45 -12.67
CA VAL A 9 -4.84 7.10 -13.18
C VAL A 9 -3.90 6.70 -14.31
N HIS A 10 -3.49 7.63 -15.17
CA HIS A 10 -2.57 7.34 -16.27
C HIS A 10 -1.13 7.10 -15.77
N HIS A 11 -0.59 7.98 -14.91
CA HIS A 11 0.75 7.80 -14.32
C HIS A 11 0.79 6.62 -13.34
N GLY A 12 -0.24 6.47 -12.50
CA GLY A 12 -0.33 5.37 -11.54
C GLY A 12 -0.44 4.00 -12.20
N ARG A 13 -1.03 3.90 -13.40
CA ARG A 13 -1.15 2.64 -14.13
C ARG A 13 0.20 2.08 -14.59
N HIS A 14 1.09 2.93 -15.09
CA HIS A 14 2.40 2.47 -15.54
C HIS A 14 3.30 2.10 -14.36
N PHE A 15 3.33 2.95 -13.32
CA PHE A 15 4.03 2.66 -12.07
C PHE A 15 3.50 1.38 -11.40
N GLY A 16 2.17 1.26 -11.29
CA GLY A 16 1.51 0.10 -10.73
C GLY A 16 1.82 -1.20 -11.47
N ARG A 17 1.88 -1.19 -12.81
CA ARG A 17 2.26 -2.38 -13.60
C ARG A 17 3.73 -2.76 -13.43
N SER A 18 4.63 -1.79 -13.37
CA SER A 18 6.07 -2.06 -13.16
C SER A 18 6.34 -2.62 -11.76
N ILE A 19 5.76 -2.02 -10.71
CA ILE A 19 5.93 -2.52 -9.34
C ILE A 19 5.21 -3.87 -9.16
N HIS A 20 4.03 -4.08 -9.75
CA HIS A 20 3.32 -5.36 -9.70
C HIS A 20 4.13 -6.53 -10.27
N ALA A 21 4.97 -6.29 -11.29
CA ALA A 21 5.86 -7.30 -11.85
C ALA A 21 7.12 -7.55 -10.98
N LEU A 22 7.50 -6.61 -10.11
CA LEU A 22 8.70 -6.66 -9.28
C LEU A 22 8.42 -7.08 -7.82
N CYS A 23 7.19 -6.89 -7.34
CA CYS A 23 6.77 -7.18 -5.97
C CYS A 23 5.31 -7.62 -5.97
N ASN A 24 4.96 -8.51 -5.04
CA ASN A 24 3.55 -8.81 -4.75
C ASN A 24 2.92 -7.63 -3.99
N VAL A 25 2.69 -6.51 -4.70
CA VAL A 25 2.07 -5.29 -4.17
C VAL A 25 0.72 -5.57 -3.54
N HIS A 26 -0.02 -6.53 -4.10
CA HIS A 26 -1.29 -6.94 -3.53
C HIS A 26 -1.11 -7.50 -2.12
N ALA A 27 -0.14 -8.41 -1.92
CA ALA A 27 0.19 -8.91 -0.59
C ALA A 27 0.74 -7.81 0.33
N LEU A 28 1.62 -6.93 -0.17
CA LEU A 28 2.16 -5.82 0.63
C LEU A 28 1.04 -4.91 1.16
N VAL A 29 0.12 -4.50 0.30
CA VAL A 29 -1.01 -3.63 0.66
C VAL A 29 -1.96 -4.36 1.61
N ASN A 30 -2.33 -5.60 1.28
CA ASN A 30 -3.25 -6.38 2.11
C ASN A 30 -2.67 -6.65 3.52
N ASN A 31 -1.41 -7.07 3.60
CA ASN A 31 -0.72 -7.31 4.87
C ASN A 31 -0.58 -6.00 5.67
N GLY A 32 -0.32 -4.88 4.99
CA GLY A 32 -0.28 -3.55 5.61
C GLY A 32 -1.62 -3.15 6.23
N ILE A 33 -2.73 -3.37 5.52
CA ILE A 33 -4.09 -3.10 6.00
C ILE A 33 -4.41 -3.98 7.22
N ILE A 34 -4.19 -5.29 7.12
CA ILE A 34 -4.40 -6.24 8.23
C ILE A 34 -3.58 -5.82 9.45
N ARG A 35 -2.32 -5.39 9.24
CA ARG A 35 -1.45 -4.93 10.33
C ARG A 35 -1.94 -3.65 11.00
N MET A 36 -2.51 -2.70 10.25
CA MET A 36 -3.08 -1.47 10.84
C MET A 36 -4.48 -1.66 11.44
N GLY A 37 -5.21 -2.70 11.04
CA GLY A 37 -6.53 -3.03 11.56
C GLY A 37 -6.45 -4.15 12.59
N GLU A 38 -6.65 -5.38 12.10
CA GLU A 38 -6.81 -6.60 12.90
C GLU A 38 -5.65 -6.88 13.86
N ARG A 39 -4.42 -6.54 13.47
CA ARG A 39 -3.20 -6.82 14.25
C ARG A 39 -2.57 -5.57 14.87
N SER A 40 -3.32 -4.47 14.98
CA SER A 40 -2.79 -3.18 15.48
C SER A 40 -2.36 -3.20 16.94
N GLU A 41 -2.95 -4.07 17.76
CA GLU A 41 -2.63 -4.23 19.18
C GLU A 41 -1.54 -5.28 19.45
N GLU A 42 -1.10 -6.02 18.42
CA GLU A 42 -0.03 -7.00 18.60
C GLU A 42 1.31 -6.33 18.91
N PRO A 43 2.07 -6.82 19.90
CA PRO A 43 3.41 -6.31 20.20
C PRO A 43 4.35 -6.43 18.98
N GLU A 44 5.25 -5.46 18.78
CA GLU A 44 6.21 -5.49 17.65
C GLU A 44 7.07 -6.77 17.62
N GLU A 45 7.32 -7.40 18.76
CA GLU A 45 8.10 -8.63 18.90
C GLU A 45 7.42 -9.86 18.28
N THR A 46 6.12 -9.81 18.02
CA THR A 46 5.38 -10.93 17.39
C THR A 46 5.64 -11.05 15.90
N PHE A 47 6.19 -10.00 15.27
CA PHE A 47 6.40 -9.96 13.84
C PHE A 47 7.81 -10.43 13.45
N THR A 48 7.90 -11.09 12.31
CA THR A 48 9.17 -11.50 11.73
C THR A 48 9.93 -10.29 11.17
N ALA A 49 11.26 -10.43 11.02
CA ALA A 49 12.09 -9.42 10.37
C ALA A 49 11.61 -9.06 8.94
N GLN A 50 10.97 -10.02 8.26
CA GLN A 50 10.38 -9.81 6.95
C GLN A 50 9.11 -8.97 7.03
N GLU A 51 8.19 -9.27 7.94
CA GLU A 51 6.97 -8.48 8.16
C GLU A 51 7.30 -7.04 8.58
N HIS A 52 8.34 -6.80 9.38
CA HIS A 52 8.80 -5.44 9.67
C HIS A 52 9.32 -4.71 8.43
N ARG A 53 10.05 -5.40 7.55
CA ARG A 53 10.51 -4.81 6.29
C ARG A 53 9.32 -4.45 5.41
N GLU A 54 8.39 -5.37 5.23
CA GLU A 54 7.16 -5.16 4.46
C GLU A 54 6.35 -3.99 5.01
N HIS A 55 6.15 -3.93 6.33
CA HIS A 55 5.42 -2.82 6.94
C HIS A 55 6.10 -1.47 6.72
N ARG A 56 7.44 -1.38 6.79
CA ARG A 56 8.16 -0.13 6.45
C ARG A 56 7.96 0.29 5.00
N VAL A 57 7.94 -0.66 4.07
CA VAL A 57 7.67 -0.39 2.65
C VAL A 57 6.22 0.09 2.48
N PHE A 58 5.26 -0.54 3.16
CA PHE A 58 3.86 -0.13 3.17
C PHE A 58 3.69 1.31 3.72
N LEU A 59 4.31 1.65 4.86
CA LEU A 59 4.27 3.02 5.39
C LEU A 59 4.91 4.04 4.43
N SER A 60 5.95 3.64 3.70
CA SER A 60 6.57 4.50 2.68
C SER A 60 5.65 4.71 1.48
N LEU A 61 4.88 3.69 1.09
CA LEU A 61 3.86 3.79 0.05
C LEU A 61 2.74 4.75 0.44
N LEU A 62 2.22 4.66 1.67
CA LEU A 62 1.21 5.59 2.20
C LEU A 62 1.69 7.05 2.13
N LYS A 63 2.92 7.32 2.57
CA LYS A 63 3.52 8.67 2.51
C LYS A 63 3.72 9.18 1.08
N SER A 64 3.90 8.28 0.12
CA SER A 64 4.15 8.64 -1.28
C SER A 64 2.87 9.01 -2.04
N VAL A 65 1.69 8.64 -1.53
CA VAL A 65 0.41 8.89 -2.17
C VAL A 65 -0.51 9.65 -1.19
N PRO A 66 -0.59 10.99 -1.29
CA PRO A 66 -1.44 11.78 -0.40
C PRO A 66 -2.90 11.32 -0.43
N GLY A 67 -3.53 11.18 0.74
CA GLY A 67 -4.92 10.75 0.88
C GLY A 67 -5.15 9.25 0.75
N LEU A 68 -4.10 8.44 0.57
CA LEU A 68 -4.24 6.98 0.44
C LEU A 68 -4.62 6.32 1.77
N GLU A 69 -4.02 6.75 2.87
CA GLU A 69 -4.29 6.20 4.21
C GLU A 69 -5.74 6.43 4.62
N GLU A 70 -6.25 7.66 4.46
CA GLU A 70 -7.65 7.98 4.77
C GLU A 70 -8.62 7.17 3.91
N ARG A 71 -8.34 7.00 2.61
CA ARG A 71 -9.19 6.19 1.73
C ARG A 71 -9.20 4.71 2.14
N ILE A 72 -8.06 4.18 2.59
CA ILE A 72 -7.96 2.81 3.08
C ILE A 72 -8.73 2.64 4.39
N MET A 73 -8.66 3.62 5.30
CA MET A 73 -9.33 3.55 6.60
C MET A 73 -10.84 3.83 6.53
N ILE A 74 -11.31 4.57 5.53
CA ILE A 74 -12.73 4.93 5.38
C ILE A 74 -13.53 3.84 4.64
N GLY A 75 -12.88 3.04 3.78
CA GLY A 75 -13.53 2.01 2.95
C GLY A 75 -14.05 2.55 1.62
#